data_AF-M7WUW8-F1
#
_entry.id   AF-M7WUW8-F1
#
_cell.length_a   1.000
_cell.length_b   1.000
_cell.length_c   1.000
_cell.angle_alpha   90.00
_cell.angle_beta   90.00
_cell.angle_gamma   90.00
#
_symmetry.space_group_name_H-M   'P 1'
#
loop_
_entity.id
_entity.type
_entity.pdbx_description
1 polymer ?
#
loop_
_entity_poly.entity_id
_entity_poly.type
_entity_poly.pdbx_seq_one_letter_code
_entity_poly.pdbx_strand_id
1 'polypeptide(L)'
;MSRPALSLLQRTAARPAPVRRVQQLASRRPASTHAHSAAETEYYPPETFNKPFWRNLSLIAIGTFLYSRYAPDDAVHKAEDAVEERLPWLSRYLSHNFGADGSQYKERNDEHIQLIKKQADDKLLTQSASRPVMMRIRYVGSFEQASPNNVEVGSQADLSDLVVKSVKDDAAALE
;
A
#
# COMPACT_ATOMS: atom_id res chain seq x y z
N MET A 1 60.26 -35.33 -8.04
CA MET A 1 59.07 -36.09 -8.51
C MET A 1 57.84 -35.24 -8.24
N SER A 2 57.37 -34.51 -9.25
CA SER A 2 56.27 -33.54 -9.14
C SER A 2 55.02 -34.10 -9.84
N ARG A 3 53.88 -34.10 -9.14
CA ARG A 3 52.56 -34.44 -9.70
C ARG A 3 51.74 -33.16 -9.78
N PRO A 4 51.34 -32.68 -10.96
CA PRO A 4 50.34 -31.63 -11.05
C PRO A 4 48.93 -32.21 -10.85
N ALA A 5 48.20 -31.70 -9.86
CA ALA A 5 46.79 -31.96 -9.68
C ALA A 5 45.97 -31.04 -10.58
N LEU A 6 45.34 -31.59 -11.62
CA LEU A 6 44.38 -30.92 -12.47
C LEU A 6 43.03 -30.81 -11.72
N SER A 7 42.63 -29.59 -11.37
CA SER A 7 41.29 -29.30 -10.86
C SER A 7 40.30 -29.16 -12.03
N LEU A 8 39.36 -30.11 -12.11
CA LEU A 8 38.21 -30.04 -13.03
C LEU A 8 37.19 -29.04 -12.47
N LEU A 9 37.12 -27.83 -13.04
CA LEU A 9 35.97 -26.95 -12.86
C LEU A 9 34.77 -27.55 -13.61
N GLN A 10 33.85 -28.15 -12.87
CA GLN A 10 32.53 -28.50 -13.38
C GLN A 10 31.70 -27.22 -13.56
N ARG A 11 31.44 -26.88 -14.82
CA ARG A 11 30.56 -25.78 -15.22
C ARG A 11 29.11 -26.25 -15.08
N THR A 12 28.43 -25.85 -14.02
CA THR A 12 27.00 -26.11 -13.84
C THR A 12 26.20 -25.23 -14.80
N ALA A 13 25.47 -25.86 -15.72
CA ALA A 13 24.54 -25.16 -16.62
C ALA A 13 23.28 -24.75 -15.83
N ALA A 14 22.98 -23.46 -15.82
CA ALA A 14 21.75 -22.94 -15.23
C ALA A 14 20.53 -23.39 -16.06
N ARG A 15 19.60 -24.09 -15.41
CA ARG A 15 18.34 -24.55 -16.02
C ARG A 15 17.35 -23.38 -16.02
N PRO A 16 16.70 -23.04 -17.15
CA PRO A 16 15.71 -21.97 -17.16
C PRO A 16 14.47 -22.38 -16.35
N ALA A 17 14.02 -21.50 -15.45
CA ALA A 17 12.80 -21.68 -14.66
C ALA A 17 11.56 -21.59 -15.57
N PRO A 18 10.50 -22.37 -15.32
CA PRO A 18 9.28 -22.30 -16.11
C PRO A 18 8.55 -20.97 -15.88
N VAL A 19 8.23 -20.27 -16.97
CA VAL A 19 7.41 -19.06 -16.96
C VAL A 19 5.98 -19.44 -16.58
N ARG A 20 5.55 -19.05 -15.38
CA ARG A 20 4.20 -19.31 -14.85
C ARG A 20 3.20 -18.44 -15.63
N ARG A 21 2.46 -19.04 -16.56
CA ARG A 21 1.40 -18.37 -17.33
C ARG A 21 0.23 -18.06 -16.39
N VAL A 22 0.07 -16.78 -16.02
CA VAL A 22 -1.09 -16.30 -15.25
C VAL A 22 -2.30 -16.32 -16.17
N GLN A 23 -3.18 -17.31 -16.01
CA GLN A 23 -4.50 -17.28 -16.63
C GLN A 23 -5.33 -16.21 -15.92
N GLN A 24 -5.53 -15.07 -16.57
CA GLN A 24 -6.51 -14.08 -16.13
C GLN A 24 -7.90 -14.70 -16.30
N LEU A 25 -8.54 -15.07 -15.19
CA LEU A 25 -9.95 -15.38 -15.15
C LEU A 25 -10.71 -14.11 -15.54
N ALA A 26 -11.27 -14.09 -16.75
CA ALA A 26 -12.14 -13.01 -17.19
C ALA A 26 -13.33 -12.92 -16.23
N SER A 27 -13.42 -11.81 -15.48
CA SER A 27 -14.57 -11.55 -14.61
C SER A 27 -15.81 -11.43 -15.50
N ARG A 28 -16.71 -12.40 -15.43
CA ARG A 28 -18.05 -12.28 -15.99
C ARG A 28 -18.83 -11.31 -15.12
N ARG A 29 -18.78 -10.02 -15.46
CA ARG A 29 -19.76 -9.05 -14.93
C ARG A 29 -21.10 -9.34 -15.61
N PRO A 30 -22.19 -9.60 -14.86
CA PRO A 30 -23.51 -9.54 -15.45
C PRO A 30 -23.75 -8.10 -15.91
N ALA A 31 -23.79 -7.88 -17.22
CA ALA A 31 -24.23 -6.61 -17.77
C ALA A 31 -25.73 -6.49 -17.49
N SER A 32 -26.11 -5.71 -16.48
CA SER A 32 -27.48 -5.27 -16.30
C SER A 32 -27.77 -4.20 -17.34
N THR A 33 -28.25 -4.60 -18.52
CA THR A 33 -28.94 -3.68 -19.42
C THR A 33 -30.28 -3.33 -18.78
N HIS A 34 -30.29 -2.25 -18.00
CA HIS A 34 -31.53 -1.61 -17.59
C HIS A 34 -32.06 -0.89 -18.84
N ALA A 35 -33.07 -1.49 -19.47
CA ALA A 35 -33.87 -0.79 -20.46
C ALA A 35 -34.58 0.36 -19.73
N HIS A 36 -34.26 1.61 -20.07
CA HIS A 36 -35.01 2.76 -19.58
C HIS A 36 -36.41 2.69 -20.19
N SER A 37 -37.37 2.18 -19.43
CA SER A 37 -38.79 2.34 -19.70
C SER A 37 -39.13 3.83 -19.71
N ALA A 38 -40.02 4.20 -20.62
CA ALA A 38 -40.50 5.55 -20.86
C ALA A 38 -40.80 6.33 -19.57
N ALA A 39 -40.54 7.63 -19.60
CA ALA A 39 -40.74 8.57 -18.50
C ALA A 39 -42.20 8.54 -17.99
N GLU A 40 -42.45 7.76 -16.94
CA GLU A 40 -43.58 8.00 -16.06
C GLU A 40 -43.28 9.26 -15.24
N THR A 41 -44.16 10.25 -15.33
CA THR A 41 -44.05 11.47 -14.52
C THR A 41 -44.55 11.15 -13.12
N GLU A 42 -43.78 10.37 -12.37
CA GLU A 42 -44.06 10.08 -10.97
C GLU A 42 -43.66 11.29 -10.11
N TYR A 43 -44.65 11.94 -9.48
CA TYR A 43 -44.41 13.00 -8.52
C TYR A 43 -43.91 12.40 -7.21
N TYR A 44 -42.59 12.44 -7.01
CA TYR A 44 -41.98 12.04 -5.75
C TYR A 44 -42.05 13.18 -4.73
N PRO A 45 -42.64 12.98 -3.54
CA PRO A 45 -42.63 14.00 -2.50
C PRO A 45 -41.19 14.28 -2.04
N PRO A 46 -40.79 15.54 -1.82
CA PRO A 46 -39.42 15.89 -1.47
C PRO A 46 -39.01 15.22 -0.15
N GLU A 47 -37.94 14.43 -0.23
CA GLU A 47 -37.34 13.74 0.91
C GLU A 47 -36.71 14.75 1.88
N THR A 48 -37.45 15.17 2.91
CA THR A 48 -36.93 16.08 3.94
C THR A 48 -36.35 15.27 5.11
N PHE A 49 -35.26 15.77 5.71
CA PHE A 49 -34.61 15.19 6.91
C PHE A 49 -35.49 15.19 8.19
N ASN A 50 -36.73 15.66 8.11
CA ASN A 50 -37.70 15.66 9.21
C ASN A 50 -38.70 14.47 9.14
N LYS A 51 -38.47 13.50 8.25
CA LYS A 51 -39.24 12.24 8.25
C LYS A 51 -38.96 11.45 9.53
N PRO A 52 -39.91 10.64 10.02
CA PRO A 52 -39.78 9.89 11.27
C PRO A 52 -38.56 8.96 11.30
N PHE A 53 -38.13 8.46 10.14
CA PHE A 53 -36.90 7.67 10.01
C PHE A 53 -35.66 8.47 10.46
N TRP A 54 -35.44 9.66 9.89
CA TRP A 54 -34.30 10.51 10.20
C TRP A 54 -34.34 11.06 11.63
N ARG A 55 -35.54 11.35 12.14
CA ARG A 55 -35.73 11.75 13.54
C ARG A 55 -35.37 10.63 14.50
N ASN A 56 -35.83 9.41 14.25
CA ASN A 56 -35.53 8.28 15.13
C ASN A 56 -34.03 7.93 15.05
N LEU A 57 -33.43 7.99 13.85
CA LEU A 57 -32.00 7.76 13.66
C LEU A 57 -31.16 8.80 14.41
N SER A 58 -31.51 10.09 14.35
CA SER A 58 -30.80 11.14 15.07
C SER A 58 -30.95 11.02 16.58
N LEU A 59 -32.14 10.66 17.08
CA LEU A 59 -32.36 10.40 18.51
C LEU A 59 -31.54 9.20 19.01
N ILE A 60 -31.46 8.12 18.23
CA ILE A 60 -30.61 6.96 18.58
C ILE A 60 -29.15 7.38 18.62
N ALA A 61 -28.66 8.08 17.59
CA ALA A 61 -27.27 8.52 17.54
C ALA A 61 -26.89 9.44 18.71
N ILE A 62 -27.76 10.41 19.04
CA ILE A 62 -27.57 11.32 20.18
C ILE A 62 -27.64 10.54 21.49
N GLY A 63 -28.58 9.60 21.63
CA GLY A 63 -28.71 8.75 22.80
C GLY A 63 -27.47 7.89 23.04
N THR A 64 -26.94 7.25 21.99
CA THR A 64 -25.70 6.47 22.06
C THR A 64 -24.49 7.34 22.40
N PHE A 65 -24.40 8.55 21.82
CA PHE A 65 -23.32 9.48 22.12
C PHE A 65 -23.34 9.92 23.59
N LEU A 66 -24.49 10.36 24.09
CA LEU A 66 -24.64 10.75 25.50
C LEU A 66 -24.38 9.57 26.43
N TYR A 67 -24.87 8.38 26.07
CA TYR A 67 -24.59 7.16 26.84
C TYR A 67 -23.09 6.88 26.90
N SER A 68 -22.37 6.93 25.77
CA SER A 68 -20.92 6.69 25.75
C SER A 68 -20.12 7.73 26.54
N ARG A 69 -20.62 8.97 26.66
CA ARG A 69 -19.91 10.06 27.32
C ARG A 69 -20.13 10.12 28.83
N TYR A 70 -21.29 9.64 29.30
CA TYR A 70 -21.74 9.75 30.69
C TYR A 70 -21.99 8.41 31.38
N ALA A 71 -21.85 7.28 30.68
CA ALA A 71 -21.93 5.98 31.32
C ALA A 71 -20.75 5.81 32.30
N PRO A 72 -21.00 5.34 33.54
CA PRO A 72 -19.93 4.97 34.46
C PRO A 72 -19.18 3.75 33.92
N ASP A 73 -17.86 3.68 34.13
CA ASP A 73 -16.98 2.62 33.61
C ASP A 73 -17.46 1.20 33.99
N ASP A 74 -18.14 1.05 35.14
CA ASP A 74 -18.77 -0.21 35.58
C ASP A 74 -19.91 -0.71 34.68
N ALA A 75 -20.59 0.19 33.95
CA ALA A 75 -21.67 -0.17 33.02
C ALA A 75 -21.13 -0.60 31.65
N VAL A 76 -19.93 -0.16 31.26
CA VAL A 76 -19.28 -0.56 30.01
C VAL A 76 -18.79 -2.00 30.14
N HIS A 77 -18.11 -2.34 31.23
CA HIS A 77 -17.65 -3.71 31.48
C HIS A 77 -18.80 -4.70 31.65
N LYS A 78 -19.87 -4.33 32.38
CA LYS A 78 -21.09 -5.16 32.45
C LYS A 78 -21.83 -5.27 31.11
N ALA A 79 -21.72 -4.26 30.23
CA ALA A 79 -22.30 -4.33 28.90
C ALA A 79 -21.49 -5.24 27.98
N GLU A 80 -20.17 -5.29 28.08
CA GLU A 80 -19.33 -6.22 27.33
C GLU A 80 -19.63 -7.67 27.71
N ASP A 81 -19.69 -7.97 29.03
CA ASP A 81 -20.07 -9.29 29.54
C ASP A 81 -21.52 -9.68 29.15
N ALA A 82 -22.46 -8.72 29.22
CA ALA A 82 -23.85 -8.95 28.82
C ALA A 82 -24.03 -9.03 27.29
N VAL A 83 -23.15 -8.41 26.50
CA VAL A 83 -23.12 -8.55 25.04
C VAL A 83 -22.64 -9.93 24.68
N GLU A 84 -21.64 -10.49 25.37
CA GLU A 84 -21.24 -11.89 25.18
C GLU A 84 -22.35 -12.91 25.47
N GLU A 85 -23.26 -12.60 26.40
CA GLU A 85 -24.48 -13.36 26.66
C GLU A 85 -25.62 -13.11 25.67
N ARG A 86 -25.71 -11.92 25.08
CA ARG A 86 -26.75 -11.54 24.11
C ARG A 86 -26.36 -11.78 22.64
N LEU A 87 -25.12 -12.17 22.35
CA LEU A 87 -24.70 -12.52 21.00
C LEU A 87 -25.61 -13.63 20.45
N PRO A 88 -26.13 -13.50 19.22
CA PRO A 88 -26.88 -14.56 18.56
C PRO A 88 -26.09 -15.87 18.61
N TRP A 89 -26.78 -17.00 18.77
CA TRP A 89 -26.17 -18.33 18.94
C TRP A 89 -25.06 -18.63 17.92
N LEU A 90 -25.25 -18.20 16.67
CA LEU A 90 -24.29 -18.36 15.59
C LEU A 90 -22.99 -17.60 15.85
N SER A 91 -23.08 -16.36 16.35
CA SER A 91 -21.90 -15.54 16.66
C SER A 91 -21.10 -16.10 17.83
N ARG A 92 -21.76 -16.69 18.82
CA ARG A 92 -21.09 -17.39 19.93
C ARG A 92 -20.41 -18.67 19.48
N TYR A 93 -21.06 -19.42 18.58
CA TYR A 93 -20.44 -20.61 17.97
C TYR A 93 -19.21 -20.23 17.14
N LEU A 94 -19.30 -19.15 16.36
CA LEU A 94 -18.20 -18.62 15.57
C LEU A 94 -17.05 -18.13 16.46
N SER A 95 -17.31 -17.36 17.51
CA SER A 95 -16.27 -16.88 18.41
C SER A 95 -15.59 -18.02 19.17
N HIS A 96 -16.34 -19.05 19.59
CA HIS A 96 -15.76 -20.16 20.33
C HIS A 96 -14.90 -21.10 19.45
N ASN A 97 -15.34 -21.40 18.22
CA ASN A 97 -14.62 -22.32 17.34
C ASN A 97 -13.58 -21.64 16.45
N PHE A 98 -13.83 -20.38 16.06
CA PHE A 98 -13.03 -19.64 15.07
C PHE A 98 -12.53 -18.29 15.58
N GLY A 99 -12.99 -17.81 16.74
CA GLY A 99 -12.44 -16.62 17.36
C GLY A 99 -11.04 -16.96 17.86
N ALA A 100 -10.01 -16.50 17.15
CA ALA A 100 -8.67 -16.61 17.69
C ALA A 100 -8.50 -15.61 18.83
N ASP A 101 -7.81 -16.09 19.87
CA ASP A 101 -7.54 -15.34 21.08
C ASP A 101 -6.89 -13.98 20.74
N GLY A 102 -7.49 -12.90 21.24
CA GLY A 102 -7.04 -11.54 20.97
C GLY A 102 -5.59 -11.31 21.39
N SER A 103 -5.12 -12.05 22.41
CA SER A 103 -3.73 -12.03 22.87
C SER A 103 -2.75 -12.50 21.78
N GLN A 104 -3.07 -13.60 21.10
CA GLN A 104 -2.22 -14.18 20.06
C GLN A 104 -2.17 -13.32 18.79
N TYR A 105 -3.27 -12.65 18.45
CA TYR A 105 -3.27 -11.70 17.32
C TYR A 105 -2.41 -10.48 17.61
N LYS A 106 -2.43 -9.99 18.85
CA LYS A 106 -1.56 -8.89 19.27
C LYS A 106 -0.09 -9.30 19.15
N GLU A 107 0.28 -10.47 19.66
CA GLU A 107 1.64 -10.99 19.56
C GLU A 107 2.10 -11.13 18.09
N ARG A 108 1.29 -11.75 17.23
CA ARG A 108 1.61 -11.89 15.79
C ARG A 108 1.74 -10.54 15.08
N ASN A 109 0.91 -9.57 15.45
CA ASN A 109 1.00 -8.22 14.88
C ASN A 109 2.27 -7.51 15.34
N ASP A 110 2.65 -7.66 16.61
CA ASP A 110 3.88 -7.09 17.16
C ASP A 110 5.11 -7.70 16.47
N GLU A 111 5.13 -9.02 16.25
CA GLU A 111 6.17 -9.70 15.47
C GLU A 111 6.25 -9.16 14.03
N HIS A 112 5.11 -8.99 13.36
CA HIS A 112 5.08 -8.46 11.99
C HIS A 112 5.60 -7.03 11.91
N ILE A 113 5.25 -6.18 12.88
CA ILE A 113 5.77 -4.81 12.97
C ILE A 113 7.30 -4.84 13.15
N GLN A 114 7.82 -5.74 13.98
CA GLN A 114 9.27 -5.89 14.17
C GLN A 114 9.97 -6.36 12.88
N LEU A 115 9.37 -7.28 12.13
CA LEU A 115 9.91 -7.73 10.85
C LEU A 115 9.93 -6.62 9.81
N ILE A 116 8.87 -5.81 9.71
CA ILE A 116 8.82 -4.64 8.82
C ILE A 116 9.89 -3.62 9.19
N LYS A 117 10.08 -3.36 10.48
CA LYS A 117 11.13 -2.43 10.95
C LYS A 117 12.52 -2.89 10.50
N LYS A 118 12.84 -4.16 10.71
CA LYS A 118 14.12 -4.75 10.24
C LYS A 118 14.29 -4.60 8.72
N GLN A 119 13.24 -4.91 7.95
CA GLN A 119 13.28 -4.75 6.50
C GLN A 119 13.49 -3.29 6.07
N ALA A 120 12.89 -2.32 6.79
CA ALA A 120 13.08 -0.91 6.52
C ALA A 120 14.52 -0.46 6.82
N ASP A 121 15.10 -0.94 7.91
CA ASP A 121 16.49 -0.64 8.29
C ASP A 121 17.48 -1.24 7.27
N ASP A 122 17.26 -2.48 6.83
CA ASP A 122 18.07 -3.13 5.78
C ASP A 122 17.97 -2.36 4.45
N LYS A 123 16.77 -1.87 4.13
CA LYS A 123 16.55 -1.04 2.95
C LYS A 123 17.30 0.30 3.08
N LEU A 124 17.29 0.94 4.25
CA LEU A 124 18.02 2.18 4.48
C LEU A 124 19.53 1.95 4.37
N LEU A 125 20.04 0.85 4.92
CA LEU A 125 21.45 0.47 4.80
C LEU A 125 21.86 0.26 3.35
N THR A 126 21.05 -0.44 2.56
CA THR A 126 21.33 -0.69 1.15
C THR A 126 21.20 0.57 0.29
N GLN A 127 20.25 1.45 0.61
CA GLN A 127 20.09 2.75 -0.08
C GLN A 127 21.24 3.70 0.23
N SER A 128 21.65 3.81 1.49
CA SER A 128 22.78 4.66 1.89
C SER A 128 24.11 4.13 1.35
N ALA A 129 24.25 2.82 1.19
CA ALA A 129 25.41 2.20 0.54
C ALA A 129 25.37 2.27 -1.00
N SER A 130 24.22 2.62 -1.61
CA SER A 130 24.12 2.72 -3.06
C SER A 130 24.83 3.97 -3.58
N ARG A 131 25.63 3.81 -4.65
CA ARG A 131 26.26 4.95 -5.32
C ARG A 131 25.16 5.86 -5.89
N PRO A 132 25.32 7.20 -5.80
CA PRO A 132 24.35 8.12 -6.41
C PRO A 132 24.21 7.79 -7.90
N VAL A 133 22.97 7.77 -8.39
CA VAL A 133 22.68 7.49 -9.80
C VAL A 133 23.27 8.62 -10.65
N MET A 134 24.40 8.35 -11.30
CA MET A 134 25.00 9.27 -12.25
C MET A 134 24.28 9.15 -13.59
N MET A 135 23.40 10.11 -13.91
CA MET A 135 22.83 10.21 -15.25
C MET A 135 23.89 10.75 -16.21
N ARG A 136 24.49 9.85 -17.00
CA ARG A 136 25.48 10.22 -18.02
C ARG A 136 24.76 10.67 -19.29
N ILE A 137 24.75 11.98 -19.53
CA ILE A 137 24.26 12.54 -20.78
C ILE A 137 25.35 12.35 -21.85
N ARG A 138 25.04 11.59 -22.91
CA ARG A 138 25.99 11.31 -23.99
C ARG A 138 26.20 12.52 -24.91
N TYR A 139 25.20 13.38 -25.03
CA TYR A 139 25.23 14.55 -25.90
C TYR A 139 25.14 15.84 -25.08
N VAL A 140 26.30 16.43 -24.79
CA VAL A 140 26.40 17.67 -23.99
C VAL A 140 25.76 18.86 -24.70
N GLY A 141 25.71 18.85 -26.04
CA GLY A 141 25.03 19.89 -26.81
C GLY A 141 23.51 19.96 -26.60
N SER A 142 22.90 19.02 -25.85
CA SER A 142 21.49 19.09 -25.47
C SER A 142 21.19 20.23 -24.50
N PHE A 143 22.18 20.68 -23.72
CA PHE A 143 22.01 21.81 -22.78
C PHE A 143 21.86 23.15 -23.51
N GLU A 144 22.52 23.28 -24.65
CA GLU A 144 22.56 24.52 -25.45
C GLU A 144 21.50 24.54 -26.57
N GLN A 145 20.69 23.49 -26.71
CA GLN A 145 19.69 23.37 -27.78
C GLN A 145 18.45 24.26 -27.57
N ALA A 146 18.32 24.90 -26.40
CA ALA A 146 17.22 25.81 -26.16
C ALA A 146 17.43 27.11 -26.97
N SER A 147 16.38 27.56 -27.65
CA SER A 147 16.39 28.86 -28.33
C SER A 147 16.49 29.97 -27.27
N PRO A 148 17.44 30.93 -27.39
CA PRO A 148 17.54 32.04 -26.43
C PRO A 148 16.25 32.85 -26.27
N ASN A 149 15.37 32.82 -27.28
CA ASN A 149 14.18 33.67 -27.36
C ASN A 149 12.87 32.94 -27.05
N ASN A 150 12.89 31.63 -26.81
CA ASN A 150 11.68 30.83 -26.57
C ASN A 150 11.87 29.87 -25.39
N VAL A 151 12.32 30.42 -24.26
CA VAL A 151 12.46 29.71 -22.99
C VAL A 151 11.37 30.18 -22.06
N GLU A 152 10.49 29.27 -21.66
CA GLU A 152 9.50 29.56 -20.62
C GLU A 152 10.21 29.79 -19.29
N VAL A 153 9.77 30.80 -18.53
CA VAL A 153 10.34 31.10 -17.21
C VAL A 153 10.18 29.89 -16.28
N GLY A 154 11.29 29.41 -15.70
CA GLY A 154 11.31 28.23 -14.83
C GLY A 154 11.39 26.87 -15.53
N SER A 155 11.44 26.83 -16.87
CA SER A 155 11.62 25.56 -17.61
C SER A 155 13.06 25.06 -17.66
N GLN A 156 14.04 25.94 -17.44
CA GLN A 156 15.46 25.61 -17.42
C GLN A 156 15.95 25.40 -15.99
N ALA A 157 16.75 24.34 -15.81
CA ALA A 157 17.51 24.15 -14.59
C ALA A 157 18.71 25.11 -14.58
N ASP A 158 19.05 25.63 -13.39
CA ASP A 158 20.30 26.35 -13.19
C ASP A 158 21.47 25.34 -13.31
N LEU A 159 22.37 25.60 -14.25
CA LEU A 159 23.53 24.76 -14.55
C LEU A 159 24.85 25.39 -14.08
N SER A 160 24.80 26.47 -13.29
CA SER A 160 25.99 27.22 -12.86
C SER A 160 27.00 26.40 -12.05
N ASP A 161 26.56 25.35 -11.35
CA ASP A 161 27.41 24.45 -10.55
C ASP A 161 27.66 23.08 -11.23
N LEU A 162 27.43 22.97 -12.55
CA LEU A 162 27.59 21.70 -13.26
C LEU A 162 29.08 21.36 -13.49
N VAL A 163 29.60 20.38 -12.75
CA VAL A 163 30.94 19.81 -13.01
C VAL A 163 30.85 18.62 -13.97
N VAL A 164 31.25 18.81 -15.22
CA VAL A 164 31.33 17.74 -16.22
C VAL A 164 32.57 16.88 -15.97
N LYS A 165 32.39 15.65 -15.50
CA LYS A 165 33.48 14.68 -15.31
C LYS A 165 33.70 13.85 -16.58
N SER A 166 34.94 13.75 -17.03
CA SER A 166 35.31 12.87 -18.13
C SER A 166 35.65 11.47 -17.62
N VAL A 167 35.60 10.47 -18.51
CA VAL A 167 35.97 9.08 -18.19
C VAL A 167 37.43 8.99 -17.68
N LYS A 168 38.29 9.91 -18.09
CA LYS A 168 39.69 9.98 -17.66
C LYS A 168 39.82 10.40 -16.18
N ASP A 169 38.94 11.29 -15.72
CA ASP A 169 38.92 11.78 -14.34
C ASP A 169 38.35 10.72 -13.38
N ASP A 170 37.36 9.94 -13.84
CA ASP A 170 36.81 8.80 -13.10
C ASP A 170 37.86 7.68 -12.92
N ALA A 171 38.73 7.45 -13.91
CA ALA A 171 39.79 6.44 -13.85
C ALA A 171 40.92 6.84 -12.89
N ALA A 172 41.28 8.13 -12.83
CA ALA A 172 42.28 8.66 -11.91
C ALA A 172 41.84 8.66 -10.43
N ALA A 173 40.54 8.59 -10.15
CA ALA A 173 40.01 8.51 -8.79
C ALA A 173 39.95 7.07 -8.24
N LEU A 174 40.30 6.07 -9.05
CA LEU A 174 40.28 4.64 -8.69
C LEU A 174 41.68 4.04 -8.48
N GLU A 175 42.75 4.77 -8.82
CA GLU A 175 44.14 4.50 -8.39
C GLU A 175 44.43 5.20 -7.05
#